data_AF-A0A932LL83-F1
#
_entry.id   AF-A0A932LL83-F1
#
_cell.length_a   1.000
_cell.length_b   1.000
_cell.length_c   1.000
_cell.angle_alpha   90.00
_cell.angle_beta   90.00
_cell.angle_gamma   90.00
#
_symmetry.space_group_name_H-M   'P 1'
#
loop_
_entity.id
_entity.type
_entity.pdbx_description
1 polymer ?
#
loop_
_entity_poly.entity_id
_entity_poly.type
_entity_poly.pdbx_seq_one_letter_code
_entity_poly.pdbx_strand_id
1 'polypeptide(L)'
;YYCMNVVTEPEDHASAVLLRAVEPVRNITERTSGPGLLCKAMHIDRRHQGHDLESDDLYIAHADSAEEFSTIARPRIGVDYAGKWAEEPLRFYIQDNPFVSRK
;
A
#
# COMPACT_ATOMS: atom_id res chain seq x y z
N TYR A 1 9.13 -2.28 -12.43
CA TYR A 1 8.40 -2.51 -11.17
C TYR A 1 7.05 -1.84 -11.26
N TYR A 2 6.02 -2.44 -10.67
CA TYR A 2 4.67 -1.88 -10.61
C TYR A 2 4.39 -1.29 -9.22
N CYS A 3 3.42 -0.39 -9.15
CA CYS A 3 2.88 0.14 -7.90
C CYS A 3 1.37 -0.08 -7.91
N MET A 4 0.83 -0.61 -6.81
CA MET A 4 -0.61 -0.77 -6.63
C MET A 4 -1.17 0.41 -5.86
N ASN A 5 -2.10 1.13 -6.48
CA ASN A 5 -2.83 2.22 -5.85
C ASN A 5 -4.32 1.90 -5.86
N VAL A 6 -5.01 2.34 -4.82
CA VAL A 6 -6.47 2.23 -4.68
C VAL A 6 -7.05 3.63 -4.81
N VAL A 7 -7.94 3.86 -5.78
CA VAL A 7 -8.64 5.13 -5.94
C VAL A 7 -9.61 5.31 -4.77
N THR A 8 -9.64 6.51 -4.17
CA THR A 8 -10.41 6.74 -2.93
C THR A 8 -11.47 7.81 -3.06
N GLU A 9 -11.57 8.46 -4.22
CA GLU A 9 -12.48 9.59 -4.46
C GLU A 9 -13.22 9.40 -5.78
N PRO A 10 -14.35 10.10 -5.99
CA PRO A 10 -15.13 10.02 -7.22
C PRO A 10 -14.34 10.42 -8.47
N GLU A 11 -14.95 10.13 -9.63
CA GLU A 11 -14.48 10.65 -10.91
C GLU A 11 -14.26 12.17 -10.83
N ASP A 12 -13.25 12.66 -11.56
CA ASP A 12 -12.75 14.04 -11.53
C ASP A 12 -12.01 14.49 -10.25
N HIS A 13 -11.84 13.61 -9.25
CA HIS A 13 -11.00 13.87 -8.08
C HIS A 13 -9.79 12.92 -8.02
N ALA A 14 -8.59 13.45 -8.29
CA ALA A 14 -7.36 12.67 -8.33
C ALA A 14 -6.80 12.36 -6.93
N SER A 15 -7.38 11.36 -6.25
CA SER A 15 -6.86 10.83 -4.98
C SER A 15 -6.77 9.31 -4.99
N ALA A 16 -5.68 8.79 -4.42
CA ALA A 16 -5.45 7.37 -4.27
C ALA A 16 -4.51 7.07 -3.09
N VAL A 17 -4.62 5.86 -2.56
CA VAL A 17 -3.71 5.30 -1.54
C VAL A 17 -2.77 4.30 -2.20
N LEU A 18 -1.46 4.53 -2.06
CA LEU A 18 -0.42 3.59 -2.49
C LEU A 18 -0.19 2.52 -1.42
N LEU A 19 -0.32 1.25 -1.79
CA LEU A 19 0.15 0.15 -0.95
C LEU A 19 1.68 0.07 -1.03
N ARG A 20 2.35 0.23 0.12
CA ARG A 20 3.81 0.30 0.19
C ARG A 20 4.48 -0.95 0.72
N ALA A 21 3.80 -1.66 1.63
CA ALA A 21 4.25 -2.92 2.17
C ALA A 21 3.04 -3.70 2.68
N VAL A 22 3.16 -5.02 2.72
CA VAL A 22 2.18 -5.91 3.33
C VAL A 22 2.90 -6.96 4.18
N GLU A 23 2.28 -7.40 5.25
CA GLU A 23 2.70 -8.57 6.00
C GLU A 23 2.16 -9.83 5.31
N PRO A 24 3.01 -10.76 4.84
CA PRO A 24 2.56 -12.00 4.22
C PRO A 24 1.83 -12.88 5.23
N VAL A 25 0.57 -13.23 4.94
CA VAL A 25 -0.22 -14.14 5.81
C VAL A 25 -0.16 -15.58 5.32
N ARG A 26 -0.29 -15.82 4.01
CA ARG A 26 -0.24 -17.17 3.40
C ARG A 26 0.38 -17.10 2.01
N ASN A 27 1.01 -18.19 1.59
CA ASN A 27 1.46 -18.46 0.22
C ASN A 27 2.41 -17.42 -0.42
N ILE A 28 3.01 -16.53 0.36
CA ILE A 28 4.02 -15.57 -0.09
C ILE A 28 5.25 -15.75 0.78
N THR A 29 6.41 -15.96 0.16
CA THR A 29 7.70 -16.17 0.84
C THR A 29 8.70 -15.05 0.54
N GLU A 30 8.42 -14.29 -0.49
CA GLU A 30 9.21 -13.18 -0.98
C GLU A 30 9.06 -11.96 -0.06
N ARG A 31 10.06 -11.07 -0.11
CA ARG A 31 9.94 -9.78 0.57
C ARG A 31 8.81 -8.96 -0.04
N THR A 32 7.98 -8.40 0.83
CA THR A 32 6.87 -7.51 0.52
C THR A 32 7.05 -6.11 1.10
N SER A 33 8.27 -5.77 1.57
CA SER A 33 8.59 -4.52 2.29
C SER A 33 8.85 -3.30 1.38
N GLY A 34 8.21 -3.27 0.21
CA GLY A 34 8.29 -2.17 -0.76
C GLY A 34 7.23 -2.30 -1.87
N PRO A 35 6.81 -1.18 -2.49
CA PRO A 35 5.67 -1.17 -3.41
C PRO A 35 5.90 -2.06 -4.65
N GLY A 36 7.11 -2.02 -5.23
CA GLY A 36 7.47 -2.90 -6.34
C GLY A 36 7.70 -4.35 -5.93
N LEU A 37 8.09 -4.58 -4.68
CA LEU A 37 8.37 -5.92 -4.15
C LEU A 37 7.07 -6.67 -3.86
N LEU A 38 6.10 -6.02 -3.21
CA LEU A 38 4.79 -6.62 -2.97
C LEU A 38 4.06 -6.92 -4.29
N CYS A 39 4.12 -6.01 -5.28
CA CYS A 39 3.50 -6.27 -6.58
C CYS A 39 4.11 -7.50 -7.26
N LYS A 40 5.45 -7.65 -7.17
CA LYS A 40 6.12 -8.83 -7.72
C LYS A 40 5.72 -10.11 -6.99
N ALA A 41 5.69 -10.09 -5.67
CA ALA A 41 5.34 -11.24 -4.83
C ALA A 41 3.89 -11.70 -5.02
N MET A 42 2.98 -10.76 -5.25
CA MET A 42 1.55 -11.01 -5.45
C MET A 42 1.13 -11.11 -6.92
N HIS A 43 2.10 -11.13 -7.85
CA HIS A 43 1.85 -11.15 -9.30
C HIS A 43 0.97 -10.02 -9.83
N ILE A 44 1.00 -8.85 -9.17
CA ILE A 44 0.27 -7.65 -9.58
C ILE A 44 1.05 -6.92 -10.67
N ASP A 45 0.38 -6.70 -11.78
CA ASP A 45 0.88 -5.97 -12.95
C ASP A 45 -0.24 -5.15 -13.63
N ARG A 46 0.07 -4.55 -14.78
CA ARG A 46 -0.85 -3.66 -15.53
C ARG A 46 -2.18 -4.29 -15.92
N ARG A 47 -2.29 -5.63 -15.95
CA ARG A 47 -3.57 -6.30 -16.25
C ARG A 47 -4.63 -6.06 -15.18
N HIS A 48 -4.23 -5.66 -13.98
CA HIS A 48 -5.11 -5.36 -12.86
C HIS A 48 -5.49 -3.86 -12.80
N GLN A 49 -5.12 -3.07 -13.79
CA GLN A 49 -5.44 -1.64 -13.80
C GLN A 49 -6.95 -1.44 -14.01
N GLY A 50 -7.59 -0.66 -13.14
CA GLY A 50 -9.04 -0.43 -13.17
C GLY A 50 -9.87 -1.63 -12.69
N HIS A 51 -9.22 -2.62 -12.07
CA HIS A 51 -9.89 -3.77 -11.47
C HIS A 51 -10.66 -3.33 -10.22
N ASP A 52 -11.85 -3.90 -10.04
CA ASP A 52 -12.75 -3.60 -8.94
C ASP A 52 -12.35 -4.42 -7.70
N LEU A 53 -11.96 -3.72 -6.63
CA LEU A 53 -11.51 -4.34 -5.39
C LEU A 53 -12.66 -4.79 -4.48
N GLU A 54 -13.91 -4.70 -4.94
CA GLU A 54 -15.09 -5.33 -4.33
C GLU A 54 -15.50 -6.64 -5.03
N SER A 55 -14.71 -7.11 -6.00
CA SER A 55 -14.95 -8.37 -6.72
C SER A 55 -14.46 -9.62 -5.96
N ASP A 56 -14.65 -10.80 -6.55
CA ASP A 56 -14.34 -12.08 -5.89
C ASP A 56 -12.88 -12.57 -6.04
N ASP A 57 -12.10 -12.01 -6.98
CA ASP A 57 -10.76 -12.55 -7.34
C ASP A 57 -9.59 -11.75 -6.78
N LEU A 58 -9.67 -10.41 -6.77
CA LEU A 58 -8.71 -9.52 -6.13
C LEU A 58 -9.45 -8.40 -5.40
N TYR A 59 -9.43 -8.45 -4.07
CA TYR A 59 -10.24 -7.55 -3.25
C TYR A 59 -9.56 -7.15 -1.94
N ILE A 60 -10.11 -6.12 -1.29
CA ILE A 60 -9.74 -5.72 0.06
C ILE A 60 -10.69 -6.41 1.04
N ALA A 61 -10.17 -7.39 1.78
CA ALA A 61 -10.94 -8.14 2.77
C ALA A 61 -10.99 -7.44 4.12
N HIS A 62 -12.06 -7.69 4.88
CA HIS A 62 -12.06 -7.44 6.32
C HIS A 62 -11.06 -8.38 7.02
N ALA A 63 -10.41 -7.88 8.07
CA ALA A 63 -9.55 -8.71 8.91
C ALA A 63 -10.39 -9.74 9.69
N ASP A 64 -9.87 -10.96 9.82
CA ASP A 64 -10.50 -12.04 10.59
C ASP A 64 -10.60 -11.70 12.10
N SER A 65 -9.72 -10.81 12.59
CA SER A 65 -9.71 -10.33 13.97
C SER A 65 -9.42 -8.82 14.04
N ALA A 66 -9.98 -8.18 15.06
CA ALA A 66 -9.63 -6.80 15.43
C ALA A 66 -8.35 -6.82 16.28
N GLU A 67 -7.19 -6.91 15.63
CA GLU A 67 -5.92 -6.69 16.32
C GLU A 67 -5.72 -5.20 16.57
N GLU A 68 -5.43 -4.82 17.81
CA GLU A 68 -5.13 -3.44 18.15
C GLU A 68 -3.70 -3.09 17.72
N PHE A 69 -3.55 -1.99 16.99
CA PHE A 69 -2.24 -1.50 16.59
C PHE A 69 -2.19 0.04 16.58
N SER A 70 -0.99 0.57 16.79
CA SER A 70 -0.71 2.00 16.66
C SER A 70 -0.28 2.34 15.24
N THR A 71 -0.79 3.44 14.69
CA THR A 71 -0.38 3.93 13.37
C THR A 71 0.59 5.11 13.52
N ILE A 72 1.65 5.12 12.73
CA ILE A 72 2.59 6.23 12.62
C ILE A 72 2.40 6.95 11.29
N ALA A 73 2.33 8.29 11.34
CA ALA A 73 2.30 9.15 10.16
C ALA A 73 3.68 9.80 9.93
N ARG A 74 4.17 9.78 8.68
CA ARG A 74 5.48 10.32 8.28
C ARG A 74 5.44 10.93 6.88
N PRO A 75 6.45 11.75 6.51
CA PRO A 75 6.71 12.11 5.12
C PRO A 75 6.76 10.90 4.19
N ARG A 76 6.30 11.07 2.96
CA ARG A 76 6.34 10.03 1.92
C ARG A 76 7.78 9.82 1.43
N ILE A 77 8.08 8.64 0.90
CA ILE A 77 9.42 8.31 0.38
C ILE A 77 9.47 8.57 -1.13
N GLY A 78 10.53 9.23 -1.58
CA GLY A 78 10.84 9.40 -3.00
C GLY A 78 9.97 10.46 -3.67
N VAL A 79 9.54 11.47 -2.90
CA VAL A 79 8.72 12.59 -3.36
C VAL A 79 9.38 13.94 -3.12
N ASP A 80 10.72 13.98 -3.02
CA ASP A 80 11.48 15.21 -2.73
C ASP A 80 11.21 16.32 -3.77
N TYR A 81 10.78 15.92 -4.97
CA TYR A 81 10.36 16.83 -6.04
C TYR A 81 9.02 17.54 -5.77
N ALA A 82 8.25 17.15 -4.75
CA ALA A 82 6.90 17.65 -4.47
C ALA A 82 6.87 18.97 -3.67
N GLY A 83 8.04 19.59 -3.44
CA GLY A 83 8.15 20.84 -2.69
C GLY A 83 7.59 20.70 -1.28
N LYS A 84 6.72 21.63 -0.85
CA LYS A 84 6.10 21.58 0.49
C LYS A 84 5.40 20.26 0.80
N TRP A 85 4.86 19.58 -0.22
CA TRP A 85 4.15 18.31 -0.05
C TRP A 85 5.07 17.13 0.24
N ALA A 86 6.39 17.29 0.09
CA ALA A 86 7.35 16.26 0.44
C ALA A 86 7.40 16.02 1.96
N GLU A 87 7.19 17.08 2.76
CA GLU A 87 7.25 17.05 4.22
C GLU A 87 5.93 16.63 4.89
N GLU A 88 4.82 16.67 4.13
CA GLU A 88 3.50 16.35 4.65
C GLU A 88 3.41 14.88 5.12
N PRO A 89 2.79 14.61 6.29
CA PRO A 89 2.75 13.29 6.92
C PRO A 89 1.72 12.35 6.25
N LEU A 90 1.86 12.13 4.96
CA LEU A 90 0.94 11.38 4.10
C LEU A 90 1.40 9.94 3.83
N ARG A 91 2.22 9.39 4.73
CA ARG A 91 2.61 7.98 4.72
C ARG A 91 2.32 7.38 6.09
N PHE A 92 1.48 6.36 6.09
CA PHE A 92 1.01 5.67 7.29
C PHE A 92 1.57 4.26 7.34
N TYR A 93 1.94 3.79 8.53
CA TYR A 93 2.37 2.41 8.76
C TYR A 93 2.11 1.97 10.20
N ILE A 94 2.01 0.65 10.41
CA ILE A 94 1.85 0.06 11.74
C ILE A 94 3.16 0.20 12.53
N GLN A 95 3.07 0.77 13.72
CA GLN A 95 4.20 0.95 14.62
C GLN A 95 4.88 -0.40 14.89
N ASP A 96 6.22 -0.40 14.85
CA ASP A 96 7.06 -1.56 15.14
C ASP A 96 6.87 -2.80 14.23
N ASN A 97 6.08 -2.70 13.16
CA ASN A 97 5.90 -3.80 12.21
C ASN A 97 7.20 -4.10 11.42
N PRO A 98 7.69 -5.36 11.41
CA PRO A 98 8.95 -5.74 10.77
C PRO A 98 8.92 -5.71 9.24
N PHE A 99 7.74 -5.69 8.63
CA PHE A 99 7.56 -5.62 7.18
C PHE A 99 7.67 -4.18 6.63
N VAL A 100 7.80 -3.18 7.52
CA VAL A 100 8.04 -1.79 7.13
C VAL A 100 9.55 -1.52 7.05
N SER A 101 10.07 -1.34 5.82
CA SER A 101 11.52 -1.20 5.58
C SER A 101 12.12 0.15 5.97
N ARG A 102 11.34 1.22 5.90
CA ARG A 102 11.74 2.57 6.30
C ARG A 102 10.68 3.10 7.25
N LYS A 103 11.01 3.12 8.54
CA LYS A 103 10.15 3.68 9.59
C LYS A 103 10.26 5.21 9.50
#